data_AF-A0A9X8VC04-F1
#
_entry.id   AF-A0A9X8VC04-F1
#
_cell.length_a   1.000
_cell.length_b   1.000
_cell.length_c   1.000
_cell.angle_alpha   90.00
_cell.angle_beta   90.00
_cell.angle_gamma   90.00
#
_symmetry.space_group_name_H-M   'P 1'
#
loop_
_entity.id
_entity.type
_entity.pdbx_description
1 polymer ?
#
loop_
_entity_poly.entity_id
_entity_poly.type
_entity_poly.pdbx_seq_one_letter_code
_entity_poly.pdbx_strand_id
1 'polypeptide(L)'
;VLLPIALPIALFFVSQGTLQNFLPYLHVTTLEGAQQTLPMGPVASQEAIKMLGTNGGGFFGANSAHPFENPTVLTNFVQMLAIFLIPCALCFSFGQLAGENRQGHALIWAMALIFVVA
;
A
#
# COMPACT_ATOMS: atom_id res chain seq x y z
N VAL A 1 13.20 -8.57 -4.78
CA VAL A 1 11.92 -8.10 -5.36
C VAL A 1 11.24 -7.09 -4.44
N LEU A 2 10.92 -7.45 -3.20
CA LEU A 2 10.15 -6.60 -2.28
C LEU A 2 10.81 -5.25 -1.97
N LEU A 3 11.99 -5.24 -1.34
CA LEU A 3 12.67 -4.01 -0.92
C LEU A 3 12.87 -2.96 -2.04
N PRO A 4 13.43 -3.31 -3.22
CA PRO A 4 13.66 -2.32 -4.27
C PRO A 4 12.39 -1.76 -4.92
N ILE A 5 11.24 -2.44 -4.78
CA ILE A 5 9.94 -1.93 -5.23
C ILE A 5 9.24 -1.14 -4.11
N ALA A 6 9.33 -1.61 -2.86
CA ALA A 6 8.74 -0.94 -1.71
C ALA A 6 9.40 0.42 -1.43
N LEU A 7 10.71 0.56 -1.65
CA LEU A 7 11.42 1.82 -1.43
C LEU A 7 10.87 2.99 -2.25
N PRO A 8 10.76 2.92 -3.60
CA PRO A 8 10.18 4.02 -4.38
C PRO A 8 8.70 4.27 -4.05
N ILE A 9 7.92 3.22 -3.73
CA ILE A 9 6.54 3.39 -3.28
C ILE A 9 6.48 4.18 -1.96
N ALA A 10 7.34 3.87 -0.99
CA ALA A 10 7.42 4.60 0.26
C ALA A 10 7.82 6.07 0.05
N LEU A 11 8.83 6.33 -0.79
CA LEU A 11 9.25 7.69 -1.14
C LEU A 11 8.12 8.48 -1.81
N PHE A 12 7.39 7.83 -2.72
CA PHE A 12 6.18 8.40 -3.31
C PHE A 12 5.13 8.73 -2.24
N PHE A 13 4.83 7.81 -1.32
CA PHE A 13 3.89 8.06 -0.22
C PHE A 13 4.31 9.23 0.68
N VAL A 14 5.59 9.34 1.03
CA VAL A 14 6.12 10.49 1.78
C VAL A 14 5.89 11.79 1.02
N SER A 15 6.17 11.81 -0.30
CA SER A 15 5.93 12.99 -1.14
C SER A 15 4.46 13.44 -1.18
N GLN A 16 3.54 12.50 -0.93
CA GLN A 16 2.09 12.76 -0.92
C GLN A 16 1.54 13.07 0.48
N GLY A 17 2.37 13.07 1.53
CA GLY A 17 1.98 13.43 2.90
C GLY A 17 1.85 12.25 3.87
N THR A 18 2.27 11.05 3.47
CA THR A 18 2.34 9.90 4.38
C THR A 18 3.46 10.12 5.38
N LEU A 19 3.21 9.78 6.64
CA LEU A 19 4.10 10.13 7.75
C LEU A 19 5.37 9.25 7.73
N GLN A 20 6.55 9.82 7.92
CA GLN A 20 7.80 9.05 8.01
C GLN A 20 8.85 9.79 8.84
N ASN A 21 8.86 9.55 10.15
CA ASN A 21 9.86 10.12 11.07
C ASN A 21 9.98 9.29 12.37
N PHE A 22 10.83 9.71 13.29
CA PHE A 22 10.96 9.11 14.63
C PHE A 22 10.74 10.15 15.73
N LEU A 23 9.87 11.12 15.47
CA LEU A 23 9.55 12.16 16.44
C LEU A 23 8.67 11.58 17.57
N PRO A 24 8.72 12.16 18.78
CA PRO A 24 7.74 11.86 19.80
C PRO A 24 6.35 12.32 19.37
N TYR A 25 5.32 11.89 20.10
CA TYR A 25 3.94 12.32 19.84
C TYR A 25 3.84 13.84 19.97
N LEU A 26 3.16 14.48 19.02
CA LEU A 26 3.03 15.92 18.98
C LEU A 26 1.75 16.35 19.70
N HIS A 27 1.88 17.21 20.70
CA HIS A 27 0.74 17.84 21.35
C HIS A 27 0.41 19.15 20.64
N VAL A 28 -0.82 19.27 20.14
CA VAL A 28 -1.29 20.43 19.37
C VAL A 28 -2.51 21.03 20.06
N THR A 29 -2.51 22.34 20.21
CA THR A 29 -3.71 23.09 20.59
C THR A 29 -4.51 23.40 19.32
N THR A 30 -5.72 22.89 19.24
CA THR A 30 -6.64 23.10 18.11
C THR A 30 -7.10 24.55 18.03
N LEU A 31 -7.71 24.93 16.91
CA LEU A 31 -8.27 26.27 16.72
C LEU A 31 -9.37 26.63 17.74
N GLU A 32 -10.04 25.63 18.31
CA GLU A 32 -11.05 25.78 19.37
C GLU A 32 -10.43 25.81 20.79
N GLY A 33 -9.11 25.66 20.91
CA GLY A 33 -8.39 25.64 22.18
C GLY A 33 -8.31 24.26 22.85
N ALA A 34 -8.92 23.21 22.27
CA ALA A 34 -8.81 21.84 22.78
C ALA A 34 -7.42 21.25 22.52
N GLN A 35 -6.96 20.36 23.39
CA GLN A 35 -5.69 19.63 23.23
C GLN A 35 -5.88 18.35 22.41
N GLN A 36 -5.02 18.14 21.42
CA GLN A 36 -4.98 16.92 20.62
C GLN A 36 -3.56 16.35 20.61
N THR A 37 -3.45 15.04 20.72
CA THR A 37 -2.17 14.32 20.59
C THR A 37 -2.12 13.63 19.23
N LEU A 38 -1.13 13.97 18.42
CA LEU A 38 -0.89 13.37 17.11
C LEU A 38 0.19 12.29 17.21
N PRO A 39 -0.10 11.04 16.82
CA PRO A 39 0.89 9.99 16.81
C PRO A 39 1.85 10.16 15.63
N MET A 40 3.13 9.90 15.88
CA MET A 40 4.24 10.00 14.92
C MET A 40 4.88 8.61 14.72
N GLY A 41 5.74 8.44 13.71
CA GLY A 41 6.42 7.16 13.45
C GLY A 41 6.87 6.90 12.00
N PRO A 42 7.47 5.73 11.71
CA PRO A 42 7.94 5.37 10.37
C PRO A 42 6.84 4.71 9.51
N VAL A 43 5.77 5.45 9.21
CA VAL A 43 4.54 4.91 8.61
C VAL A 43 4.72 4.54 7.13
N ALA A 44 5.25 5.43 6.29
CA ALA A 44 5.34 5.22 4.85
C ALA A 44 6.14 3.98 4.44
N SER A 45 7.22 3.67 5.15
CA SER A 45 8.01 2.45 4.93
C SER A 45 7.22 1.18 5.22
N GLN A 46 6.40 1.19 6.28
CA GLN A 46 5.52 0.07 6.61
C GLN A 46 4.35 -0.01 5.63
N GLU A 47 3.78 1.12 5.22
CA GLU A 47 2.70 1.22 4.24
C GLU A 47 3.10 0.56 2.91
N ALA A 48 4.29 0.91 2.39
CA ALA A 48 4.72 0.39 1.10
C ALA A 48 4.83 -1.15 1.09
N ILE A 49 5.44 -1.74 2.14
CA ILE A 49 5.60 -3.19 2.21
C ILE A 49 4.29 -3.91 2.59
N LYS A 50 3.42 -3.29 3.40
CA LYS A 50 2.15 -3.90 3.75
C LYS A 50 1.23 -4.03 2.54
N MET A 51 1.25 -3.05 1.63
CA MET A 51 0.46 -3.09 0.41
C MET A 51 1.09 -4.02 -0.63
N LEU A 52 2.40 -3.85 -0.92
CA LEU A 52 3.11 -4.67 -1.90
C LEU A 52 3.13 -6.16 -1.54
N GLY A 53 3.31 -6.46 -0.26
CA GLY A 53 3.34 -7.83 0.26
C GLY A 53 1.98 -8.36 0.68
N THR A 54 0.89 -7.60 0.46
CA THR A 54 -0.48 -7.98 0.85
C THR A 54 -0.63 -8.37 2.34
N ASN A 55 0.17 -7.76 3.22
CA ASN A 55 0.15 -8.05 4.66
C ASN A 55 -1.05 -7.37 5.35
N GLY A 56 -1.38 -6.14 4.93
CA GLY A 56 -2.53 -5.38 5.46
C GLY A 56 -2.41 -4.85 6.90
N GLY A 57 -1.26 -5.02 7.57
CA GLY A 57 -1.05 -4.54 8.95
C GLY A 57 -0.83 -3.02 9.04
N GLY A 58 -1.89 -2.29 9.39
CA GLY A 58 -1.85 -0.83 9.55
C GLY A 58 -0.98 -0.37 10.72
N PHE A 59 -0.41 0.83 10.60
CA PHE A 59 0.35 1.45 11.69
C PHE A 59 -0.59 2.02 12.77
N PHE A 60 -1.72 2.60 12.33
CA PHE A 60 -2.78 3.10 13.20
C PHE A 60 -4.01 2.18 13.16
N GLY A 61 -4.90 2.32 14.15
CA GLY A 61 -6.12 1.50 14.22
C GLY A 61 -7.05 1.63 13.01
N ALA A 62 -7.06 2.79 12.35
CA ALA A 62 -7.84 3.03 11.13
C ALA A 62 -7.13 2.56 9.85
N ASN A 63 -5.88 2.10 9.92
CA ASN A 63 -5.13 1.52 8.81
C ASN A 63 -5.11 2.45 7.58
N SER A 64 -5.26 1.95 6.36
CA SER A 64 -5.29 2.74 5.11
C SER A 64 -6.47 3.71 4.98
N ALA A 65 -7.37 3.82 5.97
CA ALA A 65 -8.32 4.93 6.06
C ALA A 65 -7.76 6.13 6.84
N HIS A 66 -6.62 5.97 7.52
CA HIS A 66 -5.97 7.02 8.28
C HIS A 66 -5.23 8.00 7.35
N PRO A 67 -5.39 9.34 7.51
CA PRO A 67 -4.74 10.32 6.63
C PRO A 67 -3.21 10.23 6.57
N PHE A 68 -2.56 9.79 7.65
CA PHE A 68 -1.11 9.57 7.68
C PHE A 68 -0.63 8.27 7.01
N GLU A 69 -1.53 7.33 6.69
CA GLU A 69 -1.24 6.10 5.94
C GLU A 69 -1.64 6.24 4.46
N ASN A 70 -2.72 6.97 4.17
CA ASN A 70 -3.26 7.14 2.83
C ASN A 70 -3.80 8.57 2.64
N PRO A 71 -2.91 9.55 2.41
CA PRO A 71 -3.26 10.97 2.43
C PRO A 71 -4.09 11.44 1.23
N THR A 72 -3.97 10.79 0.07
CA THR A 72 -4.60 11.26 -1.18
C THR A 72 -5.28 10.14 -1.96
N VAL A 73 -6.17 10.51 -2.88
CA VAL A 73 -6.78 9.55 -3.83
C VAL A 73 -5.70 8.88 -4.69
N LEU A 74 -4.61 9.60 -4.99
CA LEU A 74 -3.50 9.06 -5.78
C LEU A 74 -2.70 8.02 -4.99
N THR A 75 -2.42 8.27 -3.69
CA THR A 75 -1.81 7.23 -2.85
C THR A 75 -2.69 6.01 -2.78
N ASN A 76 -4.00 6.18 -2.63
CA ASN A 76 -4.95 5.08 -2.60
C ASN A 76 -4.90 4.25 -3.90
N PHE A 77 -4.86 4.91 -5.06
CA PHE A 77 -4.73 4.22 -6.34
C PHE A 77 -3.44 3.41 -6.43
N VAL A 78 -2.30 3.98 -6.01
CA VAL A 78 -1.02 3.27 -5.98
C VAL A 78 -1.02 2.12 -4.98
N GLN A 79 -1.67 2.27 -3.82
CA GLN A 79 -1.86 1.19 -2.85
C GLN A 79 -2.63 0.02 -3.47
N MET A 80 -3.74 0.28 -4.17
CA MET A 80 -4.52 -0.75 -4.87
C MET A 80 -3.69 -1.46 -5.95
N LEU A 81 -2.90 -0.72 -6.74
CA LEU A 81 -1.98 -1.32 -7.71
C LEU A 81 -0.92 -2.19 -7.02
N ALA A 82 -0.38 -1.75 -5.88
CA ALA A 82 0.62 -2.49 -5.13
C ALA A 82 0.09 -3.83 -4.60
N ILE A 83 -1.17 -3.90 -4.15
CA ILE A 83 -1.83 -5.16 -3.73
C ILE A 83 -1.78 -6.20 -4.86
N PHE A 84 -2.13 -5.80 -6.08
CA PHE A 84 -2.22 -6.73 -7.21
C PHE A 84 -0.90 -6.99 -7.94
N LEU A 85 0.11 -6.15 -7.74
CA LEU A 85 1.35 -6.18 -8.52
C LEU A 85 2.03 -7.56 -8.48
N ILE A 86 2.28 -8.12 -7.31
CA ILE A 86 2.96 -9.42 -7.17
C ILE A 86 2.06 -10.59 -7.56
N PRO A 87 0.81 -10.70 -7.07
CA PRO A 87 -0.09 -11.78 -7.47
C PRO A 87 -0.27 -11.87 -8.99
N CYS A 88 -0.51 -10.75 -9.68
CA CYS A 88 -0.63 -10.73 -11.14
C CYS A 88 0.70 -11.08 -11.83
N ALA A 89 1.83 -10.56 -11.37
CA ALA A 89 3.15 -10.89 -11.92
C ALA A 89 3.46 -12.39 -11.83
N LEU A 90 3.10 -13.04 -10.73
CA LEU A 90 3.32 -14.47 -10.54
C LEU A 90 2.48 -15.33 -11.51
N CYS A 91 1.31 -14.86 -11.93
CA CYS A 91 0.52 -15.55 -12.95
C CYS A 91 1.22 -15.53 -14.32
N PHE A 92 1.84 -14.40 -14.67
CA PHE A 92 2.67 -14.31 -15.88
C PHE A 92 3.92 -15.18 -15.76
N SER A 93 4.61 -15.15 -14.62
CA SER A 93 5.77 -16.02 -14.37
C SER A 93 5.40 -17.50 -14.46
N PHE A 94 4.23 -17.90 -13.95
CA PHE A 94 3.73 -19.26 -14.08
C PHE A 94 3.58 -19.69 -15.55
N GLY A 95 2.94 -18.87 -16.39
CA GLY A 95 2.79 -19.17 -17.82
C GLY A 95 4.13 -19.31 -18.54
N GLN A 96 5.10 -18.44 -18.21
CA GLN A 96 6.44 -18.49 -18.79
C GLN A 96 7.21 -19.75 -18.37
N LEU A 97 7.18 -20.10 -17.08
CA LEU A 97 7.86 -21.28 -16.54
C LEU A 97 7.21 -22.60 -16.99
N ALA A 98 5.90 -22.60 -17.22
CA ALA A 98 5.18 -23.73 -17.80
C ALA A 98 5.45 -23.92 -19.30
N GLY A 99 6.11 -22.97 -19.96
CA GLY A 99 6.34 -22.98 -21.40
C GLY A 99 5.11 -22.61 -22.24
N GLU A 100 3.99 -22.25 -21.60
CA GLU A 100 2.74 -21.88 -22.26
C GLU A 100 2.08 -20.66 -21.57
N ASN A 101 2.33 -19.46 -22.11
CA ASN A 101 1.78 -18.19 -21.60
C ASN A 101 0.24 -18.17 -21.52
N ARG A 102 -0.44 -18.98 -22.35
CA ARG A 102 -1.90 -19.09 -22.34
C ARG A 102 -2.43 -19.59 -20.99
N GLN A 103 -1.68 -20.42 -20.28
CA GLN A 103 -2.06 -20.92 -18.96
C GLN A 103 -2.03 -19.80 -17.91
N GLY A 104 -0.99 -18.96 -17.94
CA GLY A 104 -0.90 -17.76 -17.10
C GLY A 104 -2.03 -16.76 -17.39
N HIS A 105 -2.30 -16.51 -18.68
CA HIS A 105 -3.42 -15.64 -19.08
C HIS A 105 -4.78 -16.22 -18.66
N ALA A 106 -4.99 -17.53 -18.79
CA ALA A 106 -6.24 -18.17 -18.36
C ALA A 106 -6.48 -17.95 -16.85
N LEU A 107 -5.44 -18.08 -16.03
CA LEU A 107 -5.53 -17.82 -14.59
C LEU A 107 -5.88 -16.35 -14.29
N ILE A 108 -5.21 -15.40 -14.95
CA ILE A 108 -5.49 -13.97 -14.78
C ILE A 108 -6.93 -13.64 -15.20
N TRP A 109 -7.39 -14.13 -16.36
CA TRP A 109 -8.74 -13.87 -16.84
C TRP A 109 -9.81 -14.43 -15.91
N ALA A 110 -9.63 -15.64 -15.39
CA ALA A 110 -10.55 -16.22 -14.43
C ALA A 110 -10.66 -15.37 -13.16
N MET A 111 -9.53 -14.98 -12.56
CA MET A 111 -9.52 -14.16 -11.34
C MET A 111 -10.03 -12.73 -11.59
N ALA A 112 -9.67 -12.11 -12.71
CA ALA A 112 -10.11 -10.77 -13.08
C ALA A 112 -11.61 -10.71 -13.34
N LEU A 113 -12.18 -11.71 -14.01
CA LEU A 113 -13.61 -11.77 -14.27
C LEU A 113 -14.41 -11.89 -12.97
N ILE A 114 -13.95 -12.74 -12.03
CA ILE A 114 -14.55 -12.83 -10.70
C ILE A 114 -14.44 -11.49 -9.98
N PHE A 115 -13.25 -10.89 -9.94
CA PHE A 115 -13.01 -9.61 -9.24
C PHE A 115 -13.87 -8.44 -9.77
N VAL A 116 -14.16 -8.40 -11.07
CA VAL A 116 -14.96 -7.32 -11.67
C VAL A 116 -16.47 -7.53 -11.48
N VAL A 117 -16.93 -8.78 -11.48
CA VAL A 117 -18.36 -9.11 -11.48
C VAL A 117 -18.91 -9.37 -10.07
N ALA A 118 -18.11 -9.96 -9.19
CA ALA A 118 -18.49 -10.35 -7.82
C ALA A 118 -18.01 -9.33 -6.79
#